data_AF-A0A959ZM10-F1
#
_entry.id   AF-A0A959ZM10-F1
#
_cell.length_a   1.000
_cell.length_b   1.000
_cell.length_c   1.000
_cell.angle_alpha   90.00
_cell.angle_beta   90.00
_cell.angle_gamma   90.00
#
_symmetry.space_group_name_H-M   'P 1'
#
loop_
_entity.id
_entity.type
_entity.pdbx_description
1 polymer ?
#
loop_
_entity_poly.entity_id
_entity_poly.type
_entity_poly.pdbx_seq_one_letter_code
_entity_poly.pdbx_strand_id
1 'polypeptide(L)'
;MNATLPALLAGLAAVLAVAAIAEAFGEGRTDEGGSGDPGSRSSARAWLLATIEPLLRAGREGYLPTSDERFRLALLFSLAAIAGGWWLAGPLAGSAMAIPAPVLAGWLISRGRRRYRRSVEKSLPDVARAIADCLSAGHSPRGALVAATASLEGPVHSEFQTMRYELEAGATTTDAIRNLAGRFGSPRIDAFATALISQRLAGGDLAALLRRFAEGAAERDRVAEDARSATAQARFTGYLVVAMPVGAALFTELLRPGFFASIAGSVPALILVGLSVFLQAAGFILISRLARIGVS
;
A
#
# COMPACT_ATOMS: atom_id res chain seq x y z
N MET A 1 -10.03 28.68 37.22
CA MET A 1 -8.95 29.35 36.46
C MET A 1 -8.84 28.68 35.09
N ASN A 2 -9.09 29.44 34.02
CA ASN A 2 -9.29 28.95 32.65
C ASN A 2 -8.04 28.29 32.04
N ALA A 3 -8.08 26.96 31.84
CA ALA A 3 -7.08 26.20 31.08
C ALA A 3 -7.16 26.40 29.56
N THR A 4 -8.11 27.21 29.07
CA THR A 4 -8.36 27.44 27.64
C THR A 4 -7.46 28.52 27.02
N LEU A 5 -7.00 29.49 27.81
CA LEU A 5 -6.05 30.53 27.36
C LEU A 5 -4.64 30.00 27.03
N PRO A 6 -4.00 29.15 27.85
CA PRO A 6 -2.71 28.58 27.49
C PRO A 6 -2.80 27.60 26.31
N ALA A 7 -3.95 26.91 26.13
CA ALA A 7 -4.18 26.01 25.01
C ALA A 7 -4.33 26.75 23.67
N LEU A 8 -5.00 27.90 23.65
CA LEU A 8 -5.10 28.76 22.47
C LEU A 8 -3.75 29.41 22.12
N LEU A 9 -2.99 29.85 23.13
CA LEU A 9 -1.65 30.40 22.93
C LEU A 9 -0.64 29.35 22.43
N ALA A 10 -0.72 28.11 22.92
CA ALA A 10 0.14 27.02 22.46
C ALA A 10 -0.19 26.55 21.04
N GLY A 11 -1.48 26.49 20.69
CA GLY A 11 -1.91 26.18 19.32
C GLY A 11 -1.48 27.28 18.32
N LEU A 12 -1.60 28.55 18.73
CA LEU A 12 -1.18 29.68 17.91
C LEU A 12 0.35 29.76 17.78
N ALA A 13 1.09 29.43 18.84
CA ALA A 13 2.55 29.31 18.81
C ALA A 13 3.04 28.15 17.95
N ALA A 14 2.34 27.00 17.95
CA ALA A 14 2.68 25.86 17.08
C ALA A 14 2.42 26.18 15.60
N VAL A 15 1.31 26.85 15.29
CA VAL A 15 1.00 27.31 13.92
C VAL A 15 1.99 28.38 13.46
N LEU A 16 2.37 29.32 14.33
CA LEU A 16 3.40 30.33 14.03
C LEU A 16 4.80 29.73 13.91
N ALA A 17 5.16 28.71 14.69
CA ALA A 17 6.45 28.03 14.57
C ALA A 17 6.54 27.23 13.27
N VAL A 18 5.46 26.56 12.86
CA VAL A 18 5.39 25.88 11.56
C VAL A 18 5.46 26.89 10.42
N ALA A 19 4.81 28.05 10.54
CA ALA A 19 4.88 29.13 9.55
C ALA A 19 6.27 29.79 9.48
N ALA A 20 6.90 30.08 10.62
CA ALA A 20 8.23 30.70 10.70
C ALA A 20 9.35 29.78 10.21
N ILE A 21 9.23 28.46 10.46
CA ILE A 21 10.17 27.47 9.93
C ILE A 21 9.92 27.26 8.42
N ALA A 22 8.68 27.39 7.94
CA ALA A 22 8.39 27.40 6.51
C ALA A 22 8.98 28.64 5.81
N GLU A 23 9.00 29.81 6.46
CA GLU A 23 9.63 31.04 5.95
C GLU A 23 11.16 30.94 5.97
N ALA A 24 11.78 30.50 7.09
CA ALA A 24 13.23 30.39 7.23
C ALA A 24 13.88 29.39 6.26
N PHE A 25 13.11 28.41 5.77
CA PHE A 25 13.56 27.48 4.73
C PHE A 25 13.11 27.88 3.31
N GLY A 26 12.16 28.81 3.19
CA GLY A 26 11.71 29.40 1.93
C GLY A 26 12.69 30.44 1.37
N GLU A 27 13.52 31.07 2.22
CA GLU A 27 14.56 32.02 1.82
C GLU A 27 15.84 31.35 1.27
N GLY A 28 15.91 30.01 1.28
CA GLY A 28 17.13 29.26 0.97
C GLY A 28 17.39 28.94 -0.50
N ARG A 29 16.49 29.26 -1.45
CA ARG A 29 16.78 29.08 -2.89
C ARG A 29 15.83 29.88 -3.78
N THR A 30 16.44 30.63 -4.69
CA THR A 30 15.91 31.47 -5.79
C THR A 30 15.21 32.75 -5.32
N ASP A 31 15.68 33.98 -5.57
CA ASP A 31 16.58 34.45 -6.64
C ASP A 31 17.24 35.80 -6.31
N GLU A 32 18.41 36.02 -6.92
CA GLU A 32 18.77 37.35 -7.40
C GLU A 32 17.62 37.91 -8.23
N GLY A 33 16.97 38.97 -7.74
CA GLY A 33 16.12 39.81 -8.57
C GLY A 33 14.63 39.82 -8.22
N GLY A 34 14.29 40.68 -7.25
CA GLY A 34 13.35 41.78 -7.53
C GLY A 34 11.84 41.52 -7.43
N SER A 35 11.23 42.35 -6.57
CA SER A 35 9.83 42.77 -6.50
C SER A 35 8.84 41.82 -5.82
N GLY A 36 8.44 42.20 -4.60
CA GLY A 36 7.34 41.58 -3.86
C GLY A 36 5.98 42.18 -4.21
N ASP A 37 4.92 41.37 -4.04
CA ASP A 37 3.58 41.74 -3.54
C ASP A 37 2.73 40.45 -3.28
N PRO A 38 1.45 40.50 -2.82
CA PRO A 38 0.97 40.10 -1.51
C PRO A 38 0.20 38.76 -1.59
N GLY A 39 0.90 37.64 -1.46
CA GLY A 39 0.32 36.30 -1.70
C GLY A 39 0.54 35.27 -0.61
N SER A 40 0.77 35.65 0.65
CA SER A 40 1.16 34.75 1.76
C SER A 40 0.24 33.51 1.98
N ARG A 41 -1.00 33.53 1.47
CA ARG A 41 -1.95 32.40 1.54
C ARG A 41 -1.81 31.33 0.44
N SER A 42 -1.16 31.62 -0.68
CA SER A 42 -0.94 30.62 -1.76
C SER A 42 0.27 29.72 -1.48
N SER A 43 1.26 30.23 -0.74
CA SER A 43 2.52 29.53 -0.45
C SER A 43 2.36 28.31 0.47
N ALA A 44 1.55 28.42 1.53
CA ALA A 44 1.32 27.31 2.46
C ALA A 44 0.62 26.11 1.79
N ARG A 45 -0.32 26.37 0.86
CA ARG A 45 -0.99 25.32 0.08
C ARG A 45 -0.05 24.68 -0.94
N ALA A 46 0.75 25.48 -1.62
CA ALA A 46 1.77 24.96 -2.56
C ALA A 46 2.79 24.07 -1.85
N TRP A 47 3.24 24.46 -0.65
CA TRP A 47 4.16 23.68 0.17
C TRP A 47 3.53 22.40 0.76
N LEU A 48 2.26 22.47 1.22
CA LEU A 48 1.50 21.29 1.67
C LEU A 48 1.30 20.27 0.54
N LEU A 49 0.96 20.76 -0.65
CA LEU A 49 0.82 19.90 -1.82
C LEU A 49 2.15 19.27 -2.19
N ALA A 50 3.25 20.04 -2.24
CA ALA A 50 4.61 19.53 -2.48
C ALA A 50 5.08 18.50 -1.44
N THR A 51 4.52 18.55 -0.23
CA THR A 51 4.81 17.61 0.86
C THR A 51 4.06 16.28 0.73
N ILE A 52 2.80 16.32 0.28
CA ILE A 52 1.95 15.12 0.11
C ILE A 52 2.20 14.48 -1.27
N GLU A 53 2.75 15.26 -2.20
CA GLU A 53 3.11 14.85 -3.55
C GLU A 53 3.93 13.56 -3.63
N PRO A 54 4.98 13.31 -2.82
CA PRO A 54 5.75 12.09 -2.92
C PRO A 54 4.97 10.87 -2.40
N LEU A 55 4.00 11.04 -1.49
CA LEU A 55 3.09 9.97 -1.06
C LEU A 55 2.08 9.63 -2.17
N LEU A 56 1.56 10.64 -2.88
CA LEU A 56 0.66 10.46 -4.01
C LEU A 56 1.40 9.87 -5.23
N ARG A 57 2.63 10.32 -5.51
CA ARG A 57 3.51 9.81 -6.58
C ARG A 57 4.02 8.40 -6.29
N ALA A 58 4.35 8.07 -5.03
CA ALA A 58 4.72 6.69 -4.65
C ALA A 58 3.57 5.70 -4.90
N GLY A 59 2.31 6.15 -4.82
CA GLY A 59 1.13 5.36 -5.16
C GLY A 59 0.80 5.31 -6.67
N ARG A 60 1.23 6.31 -7.46
CA ARG A 60 0.89 6.46 -8.88
C ARG A 60 1.98 6.07 -9.87
N GLU A 61 3.26 6.10 -9.49
CA GLU A 61 4.39 5.99 -10.42
C GLU A 61 5.45 4.99 -9.97
N GLY A 62 5.27 4.32 -8.82
CA GLY A 62 6.26 3.38 -8.27
C GLY A 62 7.62 4.02 -7.95
N TYR A 63 7.66 5.35 -7.84
CA TYR A 63 8.84 6.20 -7.67
C TYR A 63 9.76 5.73 -6.53
N LEU A 64 11.08 5.81 -6.75
CA LEU A 64 12.11 5.68 -5.73
C LEU A 64 12.28 7.06 -5.07
N PRO A 65 11.81 7.27 -3.82
CA PRO A 65 11.98 8.57 -3.18
C PRO A 65 13.48 8.84 -3.05
N THR A 66 13.91 9.96 -3.62
CA THR A 66 15.26 10.49 -3.46
C THR A 66 15.55 10.71 -1.97
N SER A 67 16.83 10.64 -1.56
CA SER A 67 17.23 10.75 -0.16
C SER A 67 16.67 12.01 0.52
N ASP A 68 16.54 13.09 -0.25
CA ASP A 68 16.03 14.38 0.20
C ASP A 68 14.52 14.37 0.48
N GLU A 69 13.73 13.60 -0.28
CA GLU A 69 12.28 13.47 -0.05
C GLU A 69 11.97 12.59 1.16
N ARG A 70 12.78 11.56 1.41
CA ARG A 70 12.66 10.73 2.62
C ARG A 70 12.95 11.55 3.87
N PHE A 71 13.95 12.43 3.80
CA PHE A 71 14.30 13.32 4.89
C PHE A 71 13.17 14.33 5.16
N ARG A 72 12.63 14.98 4.12
CA ARG A 72 11.50 15.92 4.23
C ARG A 72 10.24 15.25 4.82
N LEU A 73 9.89 14.06 4.34
CA LEU A 73 8.73 13.32 4.86
C LEU A 73 8.94 12.81 6.29
N ALA A 74 10.14 12.35 6.63
CA ALA A 74 10.49 11.93 7.99
C ALA A 74 10.43 13.10 8.97
N LEU A 75 10.88 14.29 8.55
CA LEU A 75 10.86 15.50 9.37
C LEU A 75 9.42 15.97 9.64
N LEU A 76 8.57 15.96 8.62
CA LEU A 76 7.15 16.30 8.74
C LEU A 76 6.35 15.31 9.58
N PHE A 77 6.56 14.00 9.39
CA PHE A 77 5.94 12.99 10.24
C PHE A 77 6.41 13.11 11.69
N SER A 78 7.68 13.44 11.91
CA SER A 78 8.23 13.66 13.27
C SER A 78 7.62 14.89 13.92
N LEU A 79 7.50 16.01 13.18
CA LEU A 79 6.86 17.23 13.69
C LEU A 79 5.37 17.04 13.98
N ALA A 80 4.65 16.33 13.11
CA ALA A 80 3.23 15.99 13.33
C ALA A 80 3.05 15.05 14.53
N ALA A 81 3.96 14.10 14.72
CA ALA A 81 3.98 13.18 15.86
C ALA A 81 4.33 13.91 17.18
N ILE A 82 5.24 14.88 17.13
CA ILE A 82 5.58 15.75 18.28
C ILE A 82 4.36 16.61 18.66
N ALA A 83 3.73 17.26 17.69
CA ALA A 83 2.55 18.11 17.93
C ALA A 83 1.35 17.29 18.46
N GLY A 84 1.09 16.13 17.87
CA GLY A 84 0.02 15.22 18.32
C GLY A 84 0.29 14.60 19.69
N GLY A 85 1.52 14.15 19.94
CA GLY A 85 1.91 13.57 21.22
C GLY A 85 1.94 14.60 22.36
N TRP A 86 2.33 15.84 22.08
CA TRP A 86 2.24 16.95 23.03
C TRP A 86 0.78 17.24 23.38
N TRP A 87 -0.11 17.29 22.39
CA TRP A 87 -1.55 17.52 22.61
C TRP A 87 -2.23 16.41 23.43
N LEU A 88 -1.83 15.16 23.23
CA LEU A 88 -2.49 14.01 23.84
C LEU A 88 -1.97 13.64 25.25
N ALA A 89 -0.66 13.78 25.48
CA ALA A 89 -0.02 13.23 26.69
C ALA A 89 1.16 14.06 27.22
N GLY A 90 1.37 15.29 26.72
CA GLY A 90 2.38 16.23 27.22
C GLY A 90 3.75 16.16 26.53
N PRO A 91 4.70 17.04 26.91
CA PRO A 91 5.95 17.26 26.17
C PRO A 91 6.84 16.03 26.05
N LEU A 92 6.87 15.17 27.07
CA LEU A 92 7.64 13.93 27.08
C LEU A 92 7.05 12.86 26.14
N ALA A 93 5.72 12.86 25.96
CA ALA A 93 5.07 11.95 25.01
C ALA A 93 5.26 12.41 23.56
N GLY A 94 5.27 13.73 23.32
CA GLY A 94 5.57 14.31 22.00
C GLY A 94 6.98 13.95 21.49
N SER A 95 8.00 14.10 22.33
CA SER A 95 9.38 13.74 21.96
C SER A 95 9.58 12.24 21.79
N ALA A 96 8.90 11.39 22.57
CA ALA A 96 8.93 9.93 22.39
C ALA A 96 8.30 9.48 21.05
N MET A 97 7.25 10.18 20.58
CA MET A 97 6.58 9.88 19.31
C MET A 97 7.36 10.34 18.07
N ALA A 98 8.36 11.22 18.23
CA ALA A 98 9.24 11.65 17.14
C ALA A 98 10.16 10.52 16.64
N ILE A 99 10.56 9.60 17.52
CA ILE A 99 11.53 8.53 17.25
C ILE A 99 11.02 7.51 16.20
N PRO A 100 9.78 6.99 16.27
CA PRO A 100 9.27 6.05 15.26
C PRO A 100 8.78 6.71 13.97
N ALA A 101 8.65 8.04 13.92
CA ALA A 101 8.01 8.74 12.82
C ALA A 101 8.73 8.60 11.45
N PRO A 102 10.08 8.64 11.36
CA PRO A 102 10.81 8.35 10.11
C PRO A 102 10.60 6.91 9.63
N VAL A 103 10.53 5.95 10.57
CA VAL A 103 10.30 4.54 10.29
C VAL A 103 8.88 4.33 9.76
N LEU A 104 7.90 5.01 10.35
CA LEU A 104 6.51 4.95 9.92
C LEU A 104 6.31 5.54 8.52
N ALA A 105 6.95 6.68 8.23
CA ALA A 105 6.94 7.29 6.90
C ALA A 105 7.56 6.36 5.84
N GLY A 106 8.73 5.79 6.14
CA GLY A 106 9.37 4.79 5.27
C GLY A 106 8.49 3.56 5.05
N TRP A 107 7.81 3.10 6.09
CA TRP A 107 6.88 1.96 6.01
C TRP A 107 5.66 2.27 5.13
N LEU A 108 5.03 3.43 5.30
CA LEU A 108 3.89 3.89 4.48
C LEU A 108 4.24 3.95 2.99
N ILE A 109 5.40 4.53 2.66
CA ILE A 109 5.90 4.60 1.28
C ILE A 109 6.15 3.20 0.73
N SER A 110 6.81 2.34 1.51
CA SER A 110 7.09 0.97 1.08
C SER A 110 5.80 0.17 0.83
N ARG A 111 4.75 0.43 1.62
CA ARG A 111 3.44 -0.19 1.47
C ARG A 111 2.72 0.31 0.22
N GLY A 112 2.79 1.62 -0.07
CA GLY A 112 2.29 2.22 -1.31
C GLY A 112 2.94 1.62 -2.55
N ARG A 113 4.28 1.53 -2.56
CA ARG A 113 5.05 0.93 -3.66
C ARG A 113 4.73 -0.54 -3.86
N ARG A 114 4.62 -1.32 -2.77
CA ARG A 114 4.20 -2.73 -2.85
C ARG A 114 2.80 -2.86 -3.45
N ARG A 115 1.88 -1.94 -3.14
CA ARG A 115 0.54 -1.93 -3.73
C ARG A 115 0.58 -1.62 -5.22
N TYR A 116 1.32 -0.58 -5.62
CA TYR A 116 1.49 -0.20 -7.03
C TYR A 116 2.09 -1.34 -7.87
N ARG A 117 3.19 -1.92 -7.39
CA ARG A 117 3.83 -3.07 -8.05
C ARG A 117 2.86 -4.25 -8.22
N ARG A 118 2.12 -4.57 -7.15
CA ARG A 118 1.10 -5.64 -7.22
C ARG A 118 -0.01 -5.33 -8.21
N SER A 119 -0.46 -4.08 -8.34
CA SER A 119 -1.47 -3.73 -9.35
C SER A 119 -0.95 -3.92 -10.77
N VAL A 120 0.32 -3.59 -11.02
CA VAL A 120 0.92 -3.81 -12.34
C VAL A 120 1.15 -5.30 -12.62
N GLU A 121 1.65 -6.05 -11.63
CA GLU A 121 1.80 -7.51 -11.73
C GLU A 121 0.47 -8.23 -12.01
N LYS A 122 -0.64 -7.74 -11.45
CA LYS A 122 -1.99 -8.26 -11.74
C LYS A 122 -2.47 -7.97 -13.15
N SER A 123 -2.00 -6.88 -13.76
CA SER A 123 -2.40 -6.46 -15.10
C SER A 123 -1.52 -7.10 -16.20
N LEU A 124 -0.48 -7.83 -15.81
CA LEU A 124 0.47 -8.47 -16.72
C LEU A 124 -0.15 -9.49 -17.71
N PRO A 125 -1.15 -10.32 -17.31
CA PRO A 125 -1.87 -11.15 -18.26
C PRO A 125 -2.56 -10.33 -19.36
N ASP A 126 -3.17 -9.19 -19.00
CA ASP A 126 -3.90 -8.33 -19.94
C ASP A 126 -2.94 -7.60 -20.88
N VAL A 127 -1.79 -7.18 -20.38
CA VAL A 127 -0.68 -6.67 -21.20
C VAL A 127 -0.24 -7.70 -22.23
N ALA A 128 -0.01 -8.94 -21.81
CA ALA A 128 0.43 -9.99 -22.71
C ALA A 128 -0.63 -10.29 -23.80
N ARG A 129 -1.93 -10.25 -23.46
CA ARG A 129 -3.03 -10.35 -24.44
C ARG A 129 -3.02 -9.20 -25.43
N ALA A 130 -2.94 -7.96 -24.94
CA ALA A 130 -2.95 -6.77 -25.79
C ALA A 130 -1.79 -6.80 -26.81
N ILE A 131 -0.58 -7.17 -26.37
CA ILE A 131 0.57 -7.32 -27.28
C ILE A 131 0.34 -8.47 -28.26
N ALA A 132 -0.18 -9.61 -27.80
CA ALA A 132 -0.48 -10.74 -28.68
C ALA A 132 -1.52 -10.39 -29.76
N ASP A 133 -2.55 -9.63 -29.41
CA ASP A 133 -3.59 -9.21 -30.35
C ASP A 133 -3.04 -8.20 -31.38
N CYS A 134 -2.18 -7.26 -30.97
CA CYS A 134 -1.48 -6.40 -31.91
C CYS A 134 -0.54 -7.18 -32.86
N LEU A 135 0.18 -8.18 -32.34
CA LEU A 135 1.02 -9.05 -33.18
C LEU A 135 0.17 -9.87 -34.17
N SER A 136 -0.96 -10.43 -33.72
CA SER A 136 -1.91 -11.15 -34.58
C SER A 136 -2.55 -10.24 -35.64
N ALA A 137 -2.69 -8.94 -35.36
CA ALA A 137 -3.14 -7.93 -36.33
C ALA A 137 -2.06 -7.54 -37.36
N GLY A 138 -0.87 -8.15 -37.32
CA GLY A 138 0.21 -7.93 -38.28
C GLY A 138 1.17 -6.79 -37.91
N HIS A 139 1.07 -6.23 -36.69
CA HIS A 139 2.08 -5.26 -36.24
C HIS A 139 3.44 -5.94 -36.07
N SER A 140 4.52 -5.23 -36.43
CA SER A 140 5.87 -5.65 -36.08
C SER A 140 6.02 -5.76 -34.55
N PRO A 141 6.96 -6.55 -34.00
CA PRO A 141 7.12 -6.67 -32.54
C PRO A 141 7.32 -5.33 -31.82
N ARG A 142 8.02 -4.38 -32.46
CA ARG A 142 8.16 -3.01 -31.94
C ARG A 142 6.83 -2.26 -32.01
N GLY A 143 6.14 -2.34 -33.15
CA GLY A 143 4.83 -1.70 -33.35
C GLY A 143 3.76 -2.25 -32.41
N ALA A 144 3.79 -3.55 -32.10
CA ALA A 144 2.84 -4.18 -31.20
C ALA A 144 3.00 -3.69 -29.75
N LEU A 145 4.24 -3.48 -29.29
CA LEU A 145 4.49 -2.89 -27.96
C LEU A 145 3.95 -1.45 -27.85
N VAL A 146 4.10 -0.67 -28.92
CA VAL A 146 3.59 0.70 -28.99
C VAL A 146 2.05 0.70 -29.06
N ALA A 147 1.47 -0.10 -29.96
CA ALA A 147 0.03 -0.17 -30.18
C ALA A 147 -0.73 -0.72 -28.97
N ALA A 148 -0.19 -1.74 -28.29
CA ALA A 148 -0.81 -2.33 -27.11
C ALA A 148 -1.02 -1.33 -25.97
N THR A 149 -0.19 -0.28 -25.90
CA THR A 149 -0.30 0.77 -24.86
C THR A 149 -1.67 1.47 -24.87
N ALA A 150 -2.33 1.57 -26.04
CA ALA A 150 -3.65 2.19 -26.16
C ALA A 150 -4.76 1.40 -25.46
N SER A 151 -4.57 0.09 -25.30
CA SER A 151 -5.54 -0.83 -24.68
C SER A 151 -5.33 -1.01 -23.17
N LEU A 152 -4.25 -0.44 -22.63
CA LEU A 152 -3.90 -0.57 -21.22
C LEU A 152 -4.51 0.56 -20.39
N GLU A 153 -4.93 0.24 -19.17
CA GLU A 153 -5.48 1.21 -18.22
C GLU A 153 -4.73 1.20 -16.89
N GLY A 154 -4.89 2.28 -16.10
CA GLY A 154 -4.37 2.37 -14.74
C GLY A 154 -2.83 2.42 -14.65
N PRO A 155 -2.25 1.92 -13.53
CA PRO A 155 -0.81 1.95 -13.26
C PRO A 155 0.09 1.36 -14.35
N VAL A 156 -0.39 0.35 -15.08
CA VAL A 156 0.42 -0.29 -16.12
C VAL A 156 0.49 0.56 -17.38
N HIS A 157 -0.55 1.35 -17.66
CA HIS A 157 -0.58 2.28 -18.79
C HIS A 157 0.55 3.31 -18.70
N SER A 158 0.74 3.96 -17.54
CA SER A 158 1.78 4.98 -17.36
C SER A 158 3.19 4.44 -17.60
N GLU A 159 3.42 3.18 -17.26
CA GLU A 159 4.73 2.53 -17.40
C GLU A 159 5.01 2.14 -18.84
N PHE A 160 4.00 1.59 -19.52
CA PHE A 160 4.05 1.28 -20.96
C PHE A 160 4.10 2.55 -21.81
N GLN A 161 3.51 3.65 -21.36
CA GLN A 161 3.67 4.98 -21.96
C GLN A 161 5.11 5.44 -21.96
N THR A 162 5.81 5.31 -20.83
CA THR A 162 7.25 5.63 -20.80
C THR A 162 8.04 4.74 -21.74
N MET A 163 7.77 3.43 -21.76
CA MET A 163 8.42 2.50 -22.70
C MET A 163 8.15 2.91 -24.16
N ARG A 164 6.92 3.33 -24.48
CA ARG A 164 6.57 3.87 -25.80
C ARG A 164 7.41 5.10 -26.13
N TYR A 165 7.53 6.06 -25.22
CA TYR A 165 8.39 7.24 -25.43
C TYR A 165 9.87 6.88 -25.61
N GLU A 166 10.40 5.91 -24.87
CA GLU A 166 11.76 5.41 -25.06
C GLU A 166 11.95 4.81 -26.46
N LEU A 167 10.98 4.02 -26.93
CA LEU A 167 10.98 3.46 -28.28
C LEU A 167 10.86 4.58 -29.35
N GLU A 168 10.00 5.56 -29.17
CA GLU A 168 9.88 6.68 -30.11
C GLU A 168 11.15 7.55 -30.15
N ALA A 169 11.84 7.69 -29.01
CA ALA A 169 13.13 8.36 -28.88
C ALA A 169 14.32 7.57 -29.44
N GLY A 170 14.09 6.38 -30.01
CA GLY A 170 15.11 5.59 -30.70
C GLY A 170 15.78 4.51 -29.86
N ALA A 171 15.32 4.25 -28.61
CA ALA A 171 15.86 3.15 -27.82
C ALA A 171 15.66 1.80 -28.53
N THR A 172 16.58 0.86 -28.28
CA THR A 172 16.41 -0.51 -28.76
C THR A 172 15.24 -1.17 -28.01
N THR A 173 14.53 -2.07 -28.69
CA THR A 173 13.39 -2.77 -28.07
C THR A 173 13.82 -3.56 -26.83
N THR A 174 15.03 -4.14 -26.86
CA THR A 174 15.60 -4.87 -25.73
C THR A 174 15.89 -3.95 -24.55
N ASP A 175 16.44 -2.75 -24.80
CA ASP A 175 16.69 -1.77 -23.74
C ASP A 175 15.40 -1.24 -23.12
N ALA A 176 14.41 -0.90 -23.94
CA ALA A 176 13.12 -0.42 -23.45
C ALA A 176 12.41 -1.48 -22.57
N ILE A 177 12.46 -2.76 -22.97
CA ILE A 177 11.90 -3.87 -22.17
C ILE A 177 12.67 -4.06 -20.86
N ARG A 178 14.02 -3.95 -20.89
CA ARG A 178 14.84 -4.05 -19.68
C ARG A 178 14.61 -2.88 -18.73
N ASN A 179 14.52 -1.66 -19.25
CA ASN A 179 14.22 -0.47 -18.46
C ASN A 179 12.86 -0.61 -17.78
N LEU A 180 11.84 -1.05 -18.53
CA LEU A 180 10.52 -1.36 -17.99
C LEU A 180 10.62 -2.38 -16.83
N ALA A 181 11.30 -3.51 -17.03
CA ALA A 181 11.48 -4.53 -15.98
C ALA A 181 12.20 -3.98 -14.73
N GLY A 182 13.28 -3.22 -14.95
CA GLY A 182 14.10 -2.61 -13.90
C GLY A 182 13.33 -1.62 -13.01
N ARG A 183 12.30 -0.94 -13.56
CA ARG A 183 11.46 -0.01 -12.79
C ARG A 183 10.59 -0.72 -11.74
N PHE A 184 10.10 -1.92 -12.05
CA PHE A 184 9.24 -2.67 -11.14
C PHE A 184 10.02 -3.50 -10.12
N GLY A 185 11.16 -4.09 -10.50
CA GLY A 185 11.92 -5.00 -9.64
C GLY A 185 11.08 -6.19 -9.15
N SER A 186 10.29 -6.76 -10.07
CA SER A 186 9.38 -7.88 -9.81
C SER A 186 9.85 -9.13 -10.54
N PRO A 187 10.02 -10.28 -9.85
CA PRO A 187 10.40 -11.53 -10.49
C PRO A 187 9.45 -11.94 -11.63
N ARG A 188 8.15 -11.63 -11.52
CA ARG A 188 7.15 -11.96 -12.55
C ARG A 188 7.34 -11.11 -13.80
N ILE A 189 7.68 -9.84 -13.64
CA ILE A 189 7.91 -8.91 -14.75
C ILE A 189 9.28 -9.18 -15.38
N ASP A 190 10.29 -9.47 -14.58
CA ASP A 190 11.63 -9.85 -15.05
C ASP A 190 11.57 -11.15 -15.88
N ALA A 191 10.79 -12.14 -15.42
CA ALA A 191 10.57 -13.38 -16.17
C ALA A 191 9.81 -13.12 -17.49
N PHE A 192 8.80 -12.27 -17.48
CA PHE A 192 8.07 -11.86 -18.68
C PHE A 192 8.98 -11.15 -19.70
N ALA A 193 9.75 -10.16 -19.25
CA ALA A 193 10.72 -9.42 -20.06
C ALA A 193 11.79 -10.34 -20.66
N THR A 194 12.33 -11.26 -19.85
CA THR A 194 13.32 -12.24 -20.28
C THR A 194 12.75 -13.18 -21.35
N ALA A 195 11.51 -13.66 -21.16
CA ALA A 195 10.83 -14.50 -22.13
C ALA A 195 10.61 -13.76 -23.46
N LEU A 196 10.17 -12.50 -23.40
CA LEU A 196 9.93 -11.66 -24.58
C LEU A 196 11.23 -11.39 -25.37
N ILE A 197 12.32 -11.07 -24.67
CA ILE A 197 13.64 -10.84 -25.29
C ILE A 197 14.17 -12.13 -25.91
N SER A 198 14.08 -13.26 -25.20
CA SER A 198 14.58 -14.56 -25.66
C SER A 198 13.85 -15.06 -26.92
N GLN A 199 12.51 -14.96 -26.95
CA GLN A 199 11.73 -15.39 -28.11
C GLN A 199 11.92 -14.51 -29.34
N ARG A 200 12.17 -13.21 -29.15
CA ARG A 200 12.47 -12.30 -30.27
C ARG A 200 13.76 -12.66 -30.99
N LEU A 201 14.73 -13.24 -30.28
CA LEU A 201 16.00 -13.72 -30.87
C LEU A 201 15.84 -15.06 -31.61
N ALA A 202 14.80 -15.84 -31.28
CA ALA A 202 14.59 -17.19 -31.82
C ALA A 202 13.60 -17.25 -33.01
N GLY A 203 12.92 -16.15 -33.36
CA GLY A 203 12.08 -16.06 -34.56
C GLY A 203 10.77 -16.87 -34.54
N GLY A 204 10.31 -17.30 -33.36
CA GLY A 204 9.07 -18.07 -33.20
C GLY A 204 7.78 -17.23 -33.25
N ASP A 205 6.63 -17.90 -33.13
CA ASP A 205 5.33 -17.25 -33.00
C ASP A 205 5.19 -16.56 -31.62
N LEU A 206 5.64 -15.30 -31.58
CA LEU A 206 5.59 -14.45 -30.40
C LEU A 206 4.15 -14.21 -29.93
N ALA A 207 3.18 -14.17 -30.83
CA ALA A 207 1.78 -14.01 -30.46
C ALA A 207 1.30 -15.23 -29.67
N ALA A 208 1.59 -16.45 -30.15
CA ALA A 208 1.23 -17.66 -29.42
C ALA A 208 1.97 -17.80 -28.07
N LEU A 209 3.24 -17.36 -27.98
CA LEU A 209 3.95 -17.30 -26.71
C LEU A 209 3.21 -16.40 -25.71
N LEU A 210 2.87 -15.18 -26.12
CA LEU A 210 2.21 -14.21 -25.25
C LEU A 210 0.79 -14.62 -24.87
N ARG A 211 0.04 -15.30 -25.75
CA ARG A 211 -1.26 -15.92 -25.42
C ARG A 211 -1.10 -16.98 -24.34
N ARG A 212 -0.16 -17.92 -24.50
CA ARG A 212 0.14 -18.95 -23.50
C ARG A 212 0.57 -18.37 -22.16
N PHE A 213 1.40 -17.32 -22.18
CA PHE A 213 1.76 -16.59 -20.97
C PHE A 213 0.54 -15.97 -20.31
N ALA A 214 -0.30 -15.25 -21.06
CA ALA A 214 -1.49 -14.61 -20.52
C ALA A 214 -2.48 -15.60 -19.91
N GLU A 215 -2.72 -16.72 -20.58
CA GLU A 215 -3.59 -17.80 -20.08
C GLU A 215 -3.03 -18.41 -18.80
N GLY A 216 -1.76 -18.84 -18.79
CA GLY A 216 -1.14 -19.42 -17.61
C GLY A 216 -1.03 -18.44 -16.44
N ALA A 217 -0.78 -17.17 -16.73
CA ALA A 217 -0.71 -16.10 -15.74
C ALA A 217 -2.08 -15.81 -15.11
N ALA A 218 -3.14 -15.72 -15.93
CA ALA A 218 -4.50 -15.50 -15.43
C ALA A 218 -5.04 -16.72 -14.67
N GLU A 219 -4.71 -17.93 -15.10
CA GLU A 219 -5.12 -19.14 -14.39
C GLU A 219 -4.48 -19.23 -13.00
N ARG A 220 -3.19 -18.90 -12.89
CA ARG A 220 -2.51 -18.79 -11.59
C ARG A 220 -3.17 -17.75 -10.68
N ASP A 221 -3.55 -16.61 -11.23
CA ASP A 221 -4.20 -15.54 -10.46
C ASP A 221 -5.59 -15.98 -9.98
N ARG A 222 -6.37 -16.68 -10.81
CA ARG A 222 -7.68 -17.27 -10.46
C ARG A 222 -7.54 -18.32 -9.36
N VAL A 223 -6.66 -19.30 -9.53
CA VAL A 223 -6.40 -20.33 -8.50
C VAL A 223 -6.00 -19.70 -7.18
N ALA A 224 -5.16 -18.66 -7.20
CA ALA A 224 -4.78 -17.94 -5.99
C ALA A 224 -5.93 -17.15 -5.37
N GLU A 225 -6.87 -16.64 -6.17
CA GLU A 225 -8.07 -15.96 -5.69
C GLU A 225 -9.09 -16.94 -5.10
N ASP A 226 -9.32 -18.07 -5.77
CA ASP A 226 -10.18 -19.15 -5.28
C ASP A 226 -9.66 -19.72 -3.96
N ALA A 227 -8.35 -19.98 -3.86
CA ALA A 227 -7.72 -20.41 -2.62
C ALA A 227 -7.89 -19.39 -1.49
N ARG A 228 -7.75 -18.08 -1.79
CA ARG A 228 -7.96 -17.01 -0.83
C ARG A 228 -9.42 -16.91 -0.37
N SER A 229 -10.36 -17.03 -1.31
CA SER A 229 -11.80 -17.02 -1.05
C SER A 229 -12.22 -18.21 -0.18
N ALA A 230 -11.81 -19.42 -0.57
CA ALA A 230 -12.06 -20.64 0.19
C ALA A 230 -11.48 -20.55 1.61
N THR A 231 -10.26 -20.02 1.76
CA THR A 231 -9.64 -19.80 3.08
C THR A 231 -10.40 -18.76 3.91
N ALA A 232 -10.87 -17.68 3.30
CA ALA A 232 -11.68 -16.67 3.98
C ALA A 232 -13.02 -17.24 4.47
N GLN A 233 -13.69 -18.04 3.64
CA GLN A 233 -14.91 -18.75 4.02
C GLN A 233 -14.65 -19.73 5.18
N ALA A 234 -13.60 -20.55 5.10
CA ALA A 234 -13.23 -21.49 6.16
C ALA A 234 -12.95 -20.77 7.50
N ARG A 235 -12.25 -19.62 7.45
CA ARG A 235 -12.01 -18.77 8.62
C ARG A 235 -13.30 -18.21 9.20
N PHE A 236 -14.19 -17.69 8.35
CA PHE A 236 -15.47 -17.15 8.78
C PHE A 236 -16.32 -18.20 9.50
N THR A 237 -16.48 -19.39 8.89
CA THR A 237 -17.20 -20.50 9.51
C THR A 237 -16.55 -20.92 10.83
N GLY A 238 -15.22 -21.02 10.87
CA GLY A 238 -14.49 -21.34 12.09
C GLY A 238 -14.71 -20.32 13.21
N TYR A 239 -14.70 -19.02 12.88
CA TYR A 239 -15.02 -17.96 13.85
C TYR A 239 -16.48 -18.00 14.31
N LEU A 240 -17.42 -18.33 13.42
CA LEU A 240 -18.84 -18.45 13.78
C LEU A 240 -19.08 -19.58 14.78
N VAL A 241 -18.45 -20.75 14.57
CA VAL A 241 -18.53 -21.89 15.51
C VAL A 241 -17.93 -21.54 16.87
N VAL A 242 -16.80 -20.83 16.91
CA VAL A 242 -16.18 -20.39 18.18
C VAL A 242 -17.00 -19.27 18.85
N ALA A 243 -17.70 -18.43 18.08
CA ALA A 243 -18.54 -17.38 18.63
C ALA A 243 -19.87 -17.92 19.21
N MET A 244 -20.38 -19.05 18.72
CA MET A 244 -21.69 -19.58 19.14
C MET A 244 -21.84 -19.78 20.66
N PRO A 245 -20.91 -20.45 21.38
CA PRO A 245 -21.04 -20.63 22.83
C PRO A 245 -21.01 -19.31 23.62
N VAL A 246 -20.19 -18.37 23.17
CA VAL A 246 -20.12 -17.02 23.78
C VAL A 246 -21.43 -16.27 23.54
N GLY A 247 -21.96 -16.33 22.32
CA GLY A 247 -23.27 -15.77 21.97
C GLY A 247 -24.40 -16.39 22.77
N ALA A 248 -24.40 -17.72 22.94
CA ALA A 248 -25.39 -18.43 23.75
C ALA A 248 -25.30 -18.05 25.24
N ALA A 249 -24.08 -17.88 25.78
CA ALA A 249 -23.88 -17.44 27.16
C ALA A 249 -24.41 -16.01 27.39
N LEU A 250 -24.11 -15.08 26.47
CA LEU A 250 -24.64 -13.72 26.51
C LEU A 250 -26.16 -13.68 26.37
N PHE A 251 -26.71 -14.49 25.46
CA PHE A 251 -28.16 -14.59 25.27
C PHE A 251 -28.86 -15.18 26.50
N THR A 252 -28.22 -16.12 27.19
CA THR A 252 -28.74 -16.71 28.44
C THR A 252 -28.77 -15.68 29.57
N GLU A 253 -27.74 -14.84 29.71
CA GLU A 253 -27.73 -13.74 30.67
C GLU A 253 -28.84 -12.71 30.36
N LEU A 254 -29.15 -12.49 29.09
CA LEU A 254 -30.23 -11.59 28.68
C LEU A 254 -31.62 -12.15 29.04
N LEU A 255 -31.81 -13.46 28.91
CA LEU A 255 -33.05 -14.16 29.29
C LEU A 255 -33.20 -14.33 30.80
N ARG A 256 -32.10 -14.59 31.50
CA ARG A 256 -32.03 -14.79 32.96
C ARG A 256 -30.92 -13.92 33.54
N PRO A 257 -31.21 -12.66 33.90
CA PRO A 257 -30.23 -11.78 34.51
C PRO A 257 -29.76 -12.38 35.83
N GLY A 258 -28.44 -12.44 36.03
CA GLY A 258 -27.81 -13.09 37.18
C GLY A 258 -27.41 -14.55 36.95
N PHE A 259 -27.50 -15.07 35.71
CA PHE A 259 -26.99 -16.39 35.36
C PHE A 259 -25.48 -16.51 35.64
N PHE A 260 -24.68 -15.53 35.23
CA PHE A 260 -23.24 -15.52 35.55
C PHE A 260 -22.96 -15.43 37.06
N ALA A 261 -23.79 -14.68 37.81
CA ALA A 261 -23.66 -14.57 39.26
C ALA A 261 -23.99 -15.91 39.97
N SER A 262 -24.98 -16.64 39.47
CA SER A 262 -25.33 -17.98 39.97
C SER A 262 -24.20 -19.00 39.73
N ILE A 263 -23.49 -18.90 38.61
CA ILE A 263 -22.32 -19.74 38.32
C ILE A 263 -21.18 -19.43 39.27
N ALA A 264 -20.89 -18.14 39.50
CA ALA A 264 -19.81 -17.70 40.38
C ALA A 264 -19.99 -18.17 41.83
N GLY A 265 -21.22 -18.41 42.27
CA GLY A 265 -21.54 -18.92 43.61
C GLY A 265 -21.26 -20.40 43.83
N SER A 266 -20.93 -21.19 42.80
CA SER A 266 -20.70 -22.65 42.95
C SER A 266 -19.36 -23.10 42.37
N VAL A 267 -18.51 -23.67 43.24
CA VAL A 267 -17.17 -24.18 42.88
C VAL A 267 -17.21 -25.19 41.71
N PRO A 268 -18.16 -26.16 41.67
CA PRO A 268 -18.24 -27.09 40.54
C PRO A 268 -18.57 -26.40 39.20
N ALA A 269 -19.44 -25.39 39.18
CA ALA A 269 -19.78 -24.68 37.95
C ALA A 269 -18.60 -23.83 37.45
N LEU A 270 -17.83 -23.24 38.36
CA LEU A 270 -16.63 -22.48 38.02
C LEU A 270 -15.58 -23.37 37.31
N ILE A 271 -15.39 -24.60 37.79
CA ILE A 271 -14.49 -25.58 37.16
C ILE A 271 -14.96 -25.93 35.74
N LEU A 272 -16.26 -26.17 35.55
CA LEU A 272 -16.83 -26.47 34.23
C LEU A 272 -16.71 -25.31 33.25
N VAL A 273 -16.93 -24.07 33.71
CA VAL A 273 -16.73 -22.87 32.89
C VAL A 273 -15.25 -22.69 32.55
N GLY A 274 -14.34 -22.88 33.51
CA GLY A 274 -12.90 -22.85 33.26
C GLY A 274 -12.48 -23.86 32.19
N LEU A 275 -12.97 -25.10 32.29
CA LEU A 275 -12.74 -26.14 31.29
C LEU A 275 -13.33 -25.77 29.91
N SER A 276 -14.55 -25.22 29.89
CA SER A 276 -15.20 -24.75 28.66
C SER A 276 -14.39 -23.65 27.98
N VAL A 277 -13.97 -22.62 28.71
CA VAL A 277 -13.13 -21.52 28.18
C VAL A 277 -11.79 -22.05 27.69
N PHE A 278 -11.19 -23.00 28.41
CA PHE A 278 -9.94 -23.64 27.99
C PHE A 278 -10.11 -24.40 26.67
N LEU A 279 -11.15 -25.23 26.52
CA LEU A 279 -11.48 -25.92 25.27
C LEU A 279 -11.79 -24.93 24.13
N GLN A 280 -12.50 -23.84 24.44
CA GLN A 280 -12.83 -22.78 23.49
C GLN A 280 -11.55 -22.11 22.95
N ALA A 281 -10.62 -21.77 23.85
CA ALA A 281 -9.35 -21.16 23.51
C ALA A 281 -8.46 -22.11 22.70
N ALA A 282 -8.39 -23.39 23.10
CA ALA A 282 -7.67 -24.42 22.37
C ALA A 282 -8.22 -24.61 20.94
N GLY A 283 -9.56 -24.68 20.79
CA GLY A 283 -10.22 -24.75 19.49
C GLY A 283 -9.95 -23.52 18.61
N PHE A 284 -10.01 -22.33 19.18
CA PHE A 284 -9.68 -21.08 18.48
C PHE A 284 -8.23 -21.05 18.01
N ILE A 285 -7.28 -21.47 18.85
CA ILE A 285 -5.86 -21.55 18.50
C ILE A 285 -5.64 -22.56 17.37
N LEU A 286 -6.27 -23.74 17.43
CA LEU A 286 -6.13 -24.76 16.41
C LEU A 286 -6.66 -24.28 15.04
N ILE A 287 -7.86 -23.69 15.02
CA ILE A 287 -8.48 -23.11 13.81
C ILE A 287 -7.60 -21.99 13.25
N SER A 288 -7.13 -21.07 14.11
CA SER A 288 -6.29 -19.95 13.66
C SER A 288 -4.90 -20.38 13.18
N ARG A 289 -4.38 -21.52 13.63
CA ARG A 289 -3.16 -22.15 13.09
C ARG A 289 -3.40 -22.78 11.73
N LEU A 290 -4.41 -23.65 11.62
CA LEU A 290 -4.73 -24.33 10.36
C LEU A 290 -5.02 -23.33 9.24
N ALA A 291 -5.75 -22.26 9.56
CA ALA A 291 -6.09 -21.23 8.60
C ALA A 291 -4.89 -20.39 8.13
N ARG A 292 -3.75 -20.41 8.82
CA ARG A 292 -2.55 -19.60 8.47
C ARG A 292 -1.65 -20.30 7.45
N ILE A 293 -1.76 -21.63 7.30
CA ILE A 293 -0.81 -22.46 6.55
C ILE A 293 -1.08 -22.44 5.02
N GLY A 294 -2.22 -21.92 4.57
CA GLY A 294 -2.60 -21.89 3.15
C GLY A 294 -2.20 -20.64 2.35
N VAL A 295 -1.37 -19.73 2.87
CA VAL A 295 -1.07 -18.42 2.21
C VAL A 295 0.43 -18.06 2.21
N SER A 296 1.32 -19.04 2.08
CA SER A 296 2.76 -18.80 1.82
C SER A 296 3.14 -19.24 0.42
#